data_AF-A0A938B4K2-F1
#
_entry.id   AF-A0A938B4K2-F1
#
_cell.length_a   1.000
_cell.length_b   1.000
_cell.length_c   1.000
_cell.angle_alpha   90.00
_cell.angle_beta   90.00
_cell.angle_gamma   90.00
#
_symmetry.space_group_name_H-M   'P 1'
#
loop_
_entity.id
_entity.type
_entity.pdbx_description
1 polymer ?
#
loop_
_entity_poly.entity_id
_entity_poly.type
_entity_poly.pdbx_seq_one_letter_code
_entity_poly.pdbx_strand_id
1 'polypeptide(L)'
;MEAVTDIAIHEHFIIHVLDNRLPAVQCSHTLTPLPDTLRSSLQRYVLALLKPQFRRKRYGRFRPESTVLQAYQQILAGLRRHGQVQAEDVVAASQRIATRLFEVMRQAPQNGARPHPGVITPGDLLVGLFQGLAPQAEPEPWMFLLKVDLESGLQRQVQPYGPEGVQTVLTPRDGLLPRLSTEKVHKFALLRFADDPSAYDVIMADPQGGKPDIAKFFAEDFLETDAFRTAEEQAELLFTRTFDWVNLNEDSLSPQERGAVLQSVRT
;
A
#
# COMPACT_ATOMS: atom_id res chain seq x y z
N MET A 1 15.22 -5.09 -11.07
CA MET A 1 14.13 -4.15 -10.76
C MET A 1 14.62 -2.78 -11.20
N GLU A 2 14.27 -2.36 -12.42
CA GLU A 2 14.52 -0.98 -12.83
C GLU A 2 13.85 -0.08 -11.79
N ALA A 3 14.62 0.87 -11.24
CA ALA A 3 14.11 1.77 -10.25
C ALA A 3 13.05 2.64 -10.92
N VAL A 4 11.78 2.51 -10.53
CA VAL A 4 10.75 3.47 -10.93
C VAL A 4 11.25 4.85 -10.51
N THR A 5 11.68 5.64 -11.48
CA THR A 5 12.27 6.98 -11.26
C THR A 5 11.20 8.05 -11.21
N ASP A 6 10.04 7.78 -11.81
CA ASP A 6 8.93 8.71 -11.86
C ASP A 6 7.57 7.99 -11.82
N ILE A 7 6.58 8.66 -11.25
CA ILE A 7 5.21 8.17 -11.07
C ILE A 7 4.20 9.30 -11.33
N ALA A 8 3.01 8.93 -11.78
CA ALA A 8 1.84 9.80 -11.79
C ALA A 8 0.81 9.33 -10.77
N ILE A 9 0.44 10.19 -9.83
CA ILE A 9 -0.67 9.95 -8.89
C ILE A 9 -1.97 10.39 -9.56
N HIS A 10 -2.99 9.53 -9.52
CA HIS A 10 -4.31 9.82 -10.04
C HIS A 10 -4.88 11.10 -9.39
N GLU A 11 -5.66 11.88 -10.13
CA GLU A 11 -6.12 13.21 -9.68
C GLU A 11 -7.05 13.19 -8.47
N HIS A 12 -7.54 12.00 -8.12
CA HIS A 12 -8.53 11.79 -7.10
C HIS A 12 -8.09 10.69 -6.14
N PHE A 13 -8.51 10.83 -4.89
CA PHE A 13 -8.33 9.87 -3.81
C PHE A 13 -9.61 9.79 -2.97
N ILE A 14 -9.71 8.83 -2.07
CA ILE A 14 -10.87 8.70 -1.17
C ILE A 14 -10.37 8.74 0.27
N ILE A 15 -11.14 9.42 1.12
CA ILE A 15 -10.86 9.60 2.54
C ILE A 15 -12.00 9.00 3.35
N HIS A 16 -11.68 7.99 4.17
CA HIS A 16 -12.61 7.40 5.11
C HIS A 16 -12.24 7.81 6.53
N VAL A 17 -13.24 8.10 7.34
CA VAL A 17 -13.05 8.44 8.75
C VAL A 17 -13.13 7.15 9.57
N LEU A 18 -12.07 6.85 10.28
CA LEU A 18 -11.91 5.66 11.10
C LEU A 18 -11.86 6.05 12.58
N ASP A 19 -13.03 6.12 13.21
CA ASP A 19 -13.13 6.27 14.65
C ASP A 19 -13.74 5.01 15.27
N ASN A 20 -12.87 4.13 15.79
CA ASN A 20 -13.29 2.87 16.41
C ASN A 20 -14.10 3.03 17.72
N ARG A 21 -14.38 4.27 18.14
CA ARG A 21 -15.33 4.61 19.22
C ARG A 21 -16.77 4.73 18.70
N LEU A 22 -16.97 4.92 17.40
CA LEU A 22 -18.28 5.02 16.78
C LEU A 22 -18.90 3.63 16.52
N PRO A 23 -20.24 3.54 16.42
CA PRO A 23 -20.92 2.27 16.17
C PRO A 23 -20.67 1.70 14.77
N ALA A 24 -20.33 2.56 13.80
CA ALA A 24 -20.07 2.18 12.42
C ALA A 24 -18.98 3.06 11.79
N VAL A 25 -18.34 2.55 10.74
CA VAL A 25 -17.38 3.29 9.92
C VAL A 25 -18.06 4.42 9.16
N GLN A 26 -17.39 5.57 9.06
CA GLN A 26 -17.87 6.71 8.27
C GLN A 26 -17.15 6.74 6.93
N CYS A 27 -17.80 6.13 5.94
CA CYS A 27 -17.25 6.00 4.60
C CYS A 27 -17.61 7.18 3.69
N SER A 28 -16.62 7.75 3.00
CA SER A 28 -16.90 8.68 1.90
C SER A 28 -17.58 7.94 0.74
N HIS A 29 -18.46 8.65 0.06
CA HIS A 29 -19.21 8.17 -1.11
C HIS A 29 -18.70 8.78 -2.42
N THR A 30 -17.68 9.63 -2.35
CA THR A 30 -17.17 10.36 -3.51
C THR A 30 -15.66 10.45 -3.51
N LEU A 31 -15.13 10.57 -4.72
CA LEU A 31 -13.75 10.91 -5.00
C LEU A 31 -13.47 12.35 -4.53
N THR A 32 -12.34 12.52 -3.87
CA THR A 32 -11.84 13.82 -3.40
C THR A 32 -10.71 14.28 -4.33
N PRO A 33 -10.80 15.48 -4.92
CA PRO A 33 -9.70 16.03 -5.71
C PRO A 33 -8.43 16.17 -4.87
N LEU A 34 -7.29 15.74 -5.41
CA LEU A 34 -6.00 15.84 -4.75
C LEU A 34 -5.38 17.23 -4.99
N PRO A 35 -5.24 18.09 -3.97
CA PRO A 35 -4.61 19.40 -4.14
C PRO A 35 -3.15 19.25 -4.61
N ASP A 36 -2.70 20.11 -5.53
CA ASP A 36 -1.37 20.00 -6.14
C ASP A 36 -0.23 20.00 -5.11
N THR A 37 -0.36 20.80 -4.05
CA THR A 37 0.61 20.86 -2.96
C THR A 37 0.75 19.53 -2.21
N LEU A 38 -0.35 18.81 -2.02
CA LEU A 38 -0.37 17.47 -1.44
C LEU A 38 0.14 16.44 -2.44
N ARG A 39 -0.25 16.55 -3.71
CA ARG A 39 0.19 15.68 -4.80
C ARG A 39 1.71 15.61 -4.91
N SER A 40 2.39 16.76 -5.02
CA SER A 40 3.85 16.78 -5.15
C SER A 40 4.58 16.24 -3.91
N SER A 41 4.00 16.39 -2.73
CA SER A 41 4.57 15.87 -1.49
C SER A 41 4.38 14.35 -1.39
N LEU A 42 3.20 13.86 -1.74
CA LEU A 42 2.89 12.43 -1.79
C LEU A 42 3.70 11.71 -2.87
N GLN A 43 3.88 12.31 -4.06
CA GLN A 43 4.69 11.77 -5.14
C GLN A 43 6.15 11.54 -4.69
N ARG A 44 6.77 12.56 -4.07
CA ARG A 44 8.12 12.44 -3.51
C ARG A 44 8.21 11.36 -2.44
N TYR A 45 7.18 11.23 -1.61
CA TYR A 45 7.14 10.22 -0.56
C TYR A 45 7.02 8.80 -1.14
N VAL A 46 6.10 8.57 -2.07
CA VAL A 46 5.94 7.27 -2.76
C VAL A 46 7.22 6.89 -3.50
N LEU A 47 7.83 7.82 -4.25
CA LEU A 47 9.11 7.56 -4.92
C LEU A 47 10.21 7.19 -3.92
N ALA A 48 10.31 7.89 -2.79
CA ALA A 48 11.27 7.53 -1.75
C ALA A 48 11.01 6.12 -1.21
N LEU A 49 9.75 5.74 -1.03
CA LEU A 49 9.32 4.40 -0.65
C LEU A 49 9.55 3.34 -1.73
N LEU A 50 9.81 3.68 -2.98
CA LEU A 50 10.17 2.70 -4.00
C LEU A 50 11.67 2.45 -4.08
N LYS A 51 12.50 3.41 -3.62
CA LYS A 51 13.98 3.27 -3.64
C LYS A 51 14.48 2.13 -2.75
N PRO A 52 15.41 1.28 -3.21
CA PRO A 52 15.94 0.15 -2.42
C PRO A 52 16.51 0.56 -1.06
N GLN A 53 17.14 1.74 -0.99
CA GLN A 53 17.78 2.27 0.23
C GLN A 53 16.81 2.76 1.33
N PHE A 54 15.49 2.76 1.09
CA PHE A 54 14.54 3.20 2.12
C PHE A 54 14.50 2.16 3.25
N ARG A 55 14.97 2.57 4.44
CA ARG A 55 15.01 1.73 5.64
C ARG A 55 13.59 1.44 6.13
N ARG A 56 13.38 0.31 6.82
CA ARG A 56 12.08 -0.09 7.43
C ARG A 56 10.97 -0.47 6.43
N LYS A 57 11.35 -0.87 5.22
CA LYS A 57 10.46 -1.60 4.31
C LYS A 57 10.21 -3.00 4.83
N ARG A 58 8.96 -3.41 4.82
CA ARG A 58 8.56 -4.80 4.94
C ARG A 58 7.87 -5.22 3.67
N TYR A 59 8.19 -6.41 3.20
CA TYR A 59 7.47 -7.05 2.14
C TYR A 59 6.53 -8.06 2.78
N GLY A 60 5.33 -8.21 2.24
CA GLY A 60 4.40 -9.26 2.62
C GLY A 60 3.74 -9.82 1.37
N ARG A 61 3.29 -11.08 1.42
CA ARG A 61 2.44 -11.65 0.39
C ARG A 61 1.00 -11.66 0.88
N PHE A 62 0.06 -11.15 0.09
CA PHE A 62 -1.35 -11.24 0.45
C PHE A 62 -1.81 -12.70 0.54
N ARG A 63 -2.62 -13.01 1.54
CA ARG A 63 -3.41 -14.23 1.56
C ARG A 63 -4.55 -14.13 0.54
N PRO A 64 -4.95 -15.22 -0.14
CA PRO A 64 -6.01 -15.20 -1.15
C PRO A 64 -7.36 -14.65 -0.65
N GLU A 65 -7.66 -14.83 0.64
CA GLU A 65 -8.87 -14.35 1.30
C GLU A 65 -8.80 -12.87 1.71
N SER A 66 -7.68 -12.17 1.48
CA SER A 66 -7.50 -10.79 1.90
C SER A 66 -8.57 -9.87 1.31
N THR A 67 -9.32 -9.20 2.20
CA THR A 67 -10.38 -8.26 1.77
C THR A 67 -9.78 -7.10 0.98
N VAL A 68 -8.58 -6.66 1.36
CA VAL A 68 -7.87 -5.56 0.69
C VAL A 68 -7.41 -6.00 -0.71
N LEU A 69 -6.91 -7.23 -0.85
CA LEU A 69 -6.54 -7.80 -2.15
C LEU A 69 -7.75 -7.87 -3.09
N GLN A 70 -8.86 -8.45 -2.62
CA GLN A 70 -10.07 -8.60 -3.43
C GLN A 70 -10.65 -7.26 -3.87
N ALA A 71 -10.62 -6.25 -3.00
CA ALA A 71 -11.04 -4.89 -3.33
C ALA A 71 -10.16 -4.27 -4.43
N TYR A 72 -8.85 -4.48 -4.37
CA TYR A 72 -7.94 -4.01 -5.41
C TYR A 72 -8.12 -4.78 -6.73
N GLN A 73 -8.30 -6.10 -6.68
CA GLN A 73 -8.60 -6.93 -7.86
C GLN A 73 -9.89 -6.49 -8.55
N GLN A 74 -10.90 -6.03 -7.80
CA GLN A 74 -12.13 -5.47 -8.37
C GLN A 74 -11.83 -4.23 -9.24
N ILE A 75 -11.00 -3.29 -8.75
CA ILE A 75 -10.60 -2.09 -9.49
C ILE A 75 -9.90 -2.49 -10.81
N LEU A 76 -8.96 -3.43 -10.75
CA LEU A 76 -8.22 -3.87 -11.93
C LEU A 76 -9.09 -4.65 -12.92
N ALA A 77 -10.01 -5.47 -12.44
CA ALA A 77 -10.98 -6.16 -13.30
C ALA A 77 -11.88 -5.17 -14.03
N GLY A 78 -12.33 -4.11 -13.35
CA GLY A 78 -13.04 -2.97 -13.95
C GLY A 78 -12.20 -2.27 -15.02
N LEU A 79 -10.95 -1.95 -14.70
CA LEU A 79 -9.99 -1.37 -15.65
C LEU A 79 -9.81 -2.23 -16.91
N ARG A 80 -9.56 -3.53 -16.76
CA ARG A 80 -9.36 -4.45 -17.89
C ARG A 80 -10.61 -4.58 -18.76
N ARG A 81 -11.80 -4.52 -18.15
CA ARG A 81 -13.09 -4.58 -18.87
C ARG A 81 -13.40 -3.29 -19.63
N HIS A 82 -13.10 -2.14 -19.03
CA HIS A 82 -13.54 -0.84 -19.52
C HIS A 82 -12.44 0.02 -20.17
N GLY A 83 -11.19 -0.44 -20.13
CA GLY A 83 -10.01 0.30 -20.59
C GLY A 83 -9.63 1.51 -19.72
N GLN A 84 -10.38 1.78 -18.66
CA GLN A 84 -10.15 2.90 -17.73
C GLN A 84 -10.69 2.56 -16.34
N VAL A 85 -10.13 3.22 -15.31
CA VAL A 85 -10.60 3.08 -13.93
C VAL A 85 -11.95 3.78 -13.76
N GLN A 86 -12.97 3.05 -13.31
CA GLN A 86 -14.30 3.61 -13.02
C GLN A 86 -14.36 4.15 -11.58
N ALA A 87 -14.96 5.33 -11.42
CA ALA A 87 -15.08 5.96 -10.10
C ALA A 87 -15.86 5.09 -9.10
N GLU A 88 -16.92 4.43 -9.57
CA GLU A 88 -17.78 3.55 -8.76
C GLU A 88 -17.01 2.36 -8.19
N ASP A 89 -16.17 1.71 -9.00
CA ASP A 89 -15.33 0.59 -8.56
C ASP A 89 -14.33 1.04 -7.48
N VAL A 90 -13.72 2.21 -7.65
CA VAL A 90 -12.78 2.77 -6.68
C VAL A 90 -13.49 3.08 -5.36
N VAL A 91 -14.68 3.70 -5.40
CA VAL A 91 -15.48 4.00 -4.20
C VAL A 91 -15.90 2.72 -3.49
N ALA A 92 -16.47 1.76 -4.21
CA ALA A 92 -16.91 0.50 -3.61
C ALA A 92 -15.73 -0.27 -2.97
N ALA A 93 -14.60 -0.35 -3.67
CA ALA A 93 -13.39 -0.99 -3.17
C ALA A 93 -12.83 -0.27 -1.94
N SER A 94 -12.74 1.07 -1.96
CA SER A 94 -12.18 1.83 -0.84
C SER A 94 -13.05 1.73 0.41
N GLN A 95 -14.38 1.70 0.26
CA GLN A 95 -15.33 1.47 1.34
C GLN A 95 -15.11 0.09 1.99
N ARG A 96 -14.94 -0.97 1.19
CA ARG A 96 -14.63 -2.32 1.71
C ARG A 96 -13.32 -2.32 2.50
N ILE A 97 -12.27 -1.68 1.99
CA ILE A 97 -10.98 -1.55 2.68
C ILE A 97 -11.12 -0.79 4.01
N ALA A 98 -11.86 0.32 4.02
CA ALA A 98 -12.09 1.12 5.22
C ALA A 98 -12.90 0.35 6.28
N THR A 99 -13.95 -0.34 5.88
CA THR A 99 -14.74 -1.22 6.77
C THR A 99 -13.87 -2.30 7.38
N ARG A 100 -13.03 -2.96 6.57
CA ARG A 100 -12.09 -3.97 7.08
C ARG A 100 -11.18 -3.38 8.15
N LEU A 101 -10.50 -2.25 7.85
CA LEU A 101 -9.61 -1.62 8.83
C LEU A 101 -10.35 -1.25 10.12
N PHE A 102 -11.57 -0.70 10.01
CA PHE A 102 -12.42 -0.36 11.16
C PHE A 102 -12.78 -1.59 12.01
N GLU A 103 -13.17 -2.70 11.39
CA GLU A 103 -13.48 -3.96 12.08
C GLU A 103 -12.26 -4.46 12.86
N VAL A 104 -11.09 -4.52 12.22
CA VAL A 104 -9.87 -4.97 12.91
C VAL A 104 -9.47 -3.99 14.03
N MET A 105 -9.68 -2.68 13.84
CA MET A 105 -9.47 -1.68 14.90
C MET A 105 -10.43 -1.82 16.09
N ARG A 106 -11.63 -2.38 15.88
CA ARG A 106 -12.67 -2.57 16.90
C ARG A 106 -12.63 -3.92 17.61
N GLN A 107 -11.94 -4.91 17.05
CA GLN A 107 -11.71 -6.19 17.71
C GLN A 107 -10.98 -5.93 19.03
N ALA A 108 -11.76 -5.83 20.11
CA ALA A 108 -11.24 -5.83 21.47
C ALA A 108 -10.45 -7.12 21.66
N PRO A 109 -9.37 -7.12 22.44
CA PRO A 109 -8.71 -8.35 22.85
C PRO A 109 -9.68 -9.14 23.75
N GLN A 110 -10.63 -9.86 23.17
CA GLN A 110 -11.48 -10.78 23.88
C GLN A 110 -10.59 -11.97 24.27
N ASN A 111 -10.46 -12.21 25.58
CA ASN A 111 -9.79 -13.38 26.15
C ASN A 111 -8.32 -13.58 25.72
N GLY A 112 -7.57 -12.50 25.51
CA GLY A 112 -6.15 -12.59 25.16
C GLY A 112 -5.86 -13.15 23.75
N ALA A 113 -6.88 -13.31 22.90
CA ALA A 113 -6.76 -13.97 21.59
C ALA A 113 -6.56 -12.99 20.42
N ARG A 114 -6.03 -11.79 20.67
CA ARG A 114 -5.47 -11.00 19.55
C ARG A 114 -4.02 -11.44 19.38
N PRO A 115 -3.60 -11.94 18.21
CA PRO A 115 -2.20 -12.31 18.00
C PRO A 115 -1.27 -11.11 18.23
N HIS A 116 -1.76 -9.88 17.99
CA HIS A 116 -0.99 -8.63 18.15
C HIS A 116 -1.77 -7.55 18.93
N PRO A 117 -1.64 -7.47 20.27
CA PRO A 117 -2.39 -6.52 21.10
C PRO A 117 -1.86 -5.08 20.95
N GLY A 118 -2.39 -4.33 19.99
CA GLY A 118 -2.09 -2.90 19.80
C GLY A 118 -3.34 -2.03 19.80
N VAL A 119 -3.38 -0.97 20.62
CA VAL A 119 -4.39 0.09 20.50
C VAL A 119 -4.05 0.90 19.24
N ILE A 120 -4.92 0.82 18.23
CA ILE A 120 -4.78 1.60 17.00
C ILE A 120 -5.61 2.87 17.18
N THR A 121 -4.95 4.03 17.15
CA THR A 121 -5.60 5.33 17.30
C THR A 121 -6.61 5.59 16.18
N PRO A 122 -7.76 6.23 16.46
CA PRO A 122 -8.60 6.83 15.43
C PRO A 122 -7.84 7.72 14.46
N GLY A 123 -8.34 7.82 13.23
CA GLY A 123 -7.67 8.53 12.14
C GLY A 123 -8.49 8.55 10.87
N ASP A 124 -7.85 8.97 9.79
CA ASP A 124 -8.38 8.89 8.44
C ASP A 124 -7.60 7.83 7.64
N LEU A 125 -8.29 7.11 6.76
CA LEU A 125 -7.68 6.25 5.76
C LEU A 125 -7.81 6.92 4.39
N LEU A 126 -6.66 7.19 3.79
CA LEU A 126 -6.52 7.69 2.43
C LEU A 126 -6.23 6.49 1.51
N VAL A 127 -7.05 6.35 0.48
CA VAL A 127 -6.91 5.35 -0.58
C VAL A 127 -6.76 6.07 -1.90
N GLY A 128 -5.73 5.74 -2.67
CA GLY A 128 -5.56 6.30 -4.01
C GLY A 128 -4.72 5.44 -4.92
N LEU A 129 -4.69 5.83 -6.19
CA LEU A 129 -4.01 5.11 -7.26
C LEU A 129 -2.86 5.94 -7.83
N PHE A 130 -1.83 5.26 -8.31
CA PHE A 130 -0.72 5.86 -9.05
C PHE A 130 -0.14 4.87 -10.04
N GLN A 131 0.61 5.34 -11.02
CA GLN A 131 1.28 4.48 -11.99
C GLN A 131 2.74 4.89 -12.16
N GLY A 132 3.60 3.92 -12.45
CA GLY A 132 4.96 4.20 -12.89
C GLY A 132 4.96 4.82 -14.29
N LEU A 133 5.84 5.79 -14.52
CA LEU A 133 5.98 6.46 -15.83
C LEU A 133 7.11 5.87 -16.69
N ALA A 134 7.79 4.83 -16.21
CA ALA A 134 8.75 4.07 -16.99
C ALA A 134 8.03 3.22 -18.07
N PRO A 135 8.69 2.89 -19.19
CA PRO A 135 8.12 2.03 -20.21
C PRO A 135 7.81 0.65 -19.61
N GLN A 136 6.52 0.39 -19.36
CA GLN A 136 5.97 -0.89 -18.96
C GLN A 136 5.09 -1.40 -20.10
N ALA A 137 5.16 -2.70 -20.40
CA ALA A 137 4.37 -3.29 -21.48
C ALA A 137 2.86 -3.09 -21.27
N GLU A 138 2.40 -3.14 -20.02
CA GLU A 138 1.04 -2.81 -19.60
C GLU A 138 1.09 -2.07 -18.25
N PRO A 139 0.94 -0.72 -18.23
CA PRO A 139 0.98 0.02 -16.97
C PRO A 139 -0.31 -0.20 -16.19
N GLU A 140 -0.28 -1.09 -15.19
CA GLU A 140 -1.37 -1.21 -14.22
C GLU A 140 -1.22 -0.18 -13.08
N PRO A 141 -2.31 0.48 -12.65
CA PRO A 141 -2.25 1.45 -11.56
C PRO A 141 -2.05 0.73 -10.23
N TRP A 142 -1.03 1.12 -9.49
CA TRP A 142 -0.73 0.66 -8.13
C TRP A 142 -1.63 1.40 -7.13
N MET A 143 -2.00 0.74 -6.04
CA MET A 143 -2.76 1.37 -4.96
C MET A 143 -1.85 1.75 -3.81
N PHE A 144 -2.04 2.96 -3.27
CA PHE A 144 -1.47 3.34 -2.00
C PHE A 144 -2.56 3.43 -0.92
N LEU A 145 -2.24 2.98 0.28
CA LEU A 145 -3.04 3.13 1.48
C LEU A 145 -2.22 3.92 2.49
N LEU A 146 -2.78 5.01 2.99
CA LEU A 146 -2.15 5.86 3.99
C LEU A 146 -3.11 6.09 5.14
N LYS A 147 -2.72 5.68 6.34
CA LYS A 147 -3.48 6.01 7.55
C LYS A 147 -2.87 7.24 8.21
N VAL A 148 -3.72 8.20 8.59
CA VAL A 148 -3.31 9.49 9.15
C VAL A 148 -4.03 9.71 10.48
N ASP A 149 -3.29 10.00 11.54
CA ASP A 149 -3.90 10.26 12.85
C ASP A 149 -4.40 11.70 12.95
N LEU A 150 -5.48 11.89 13.71
CA LEU A 150 -6.19 13.17 13.88
C LEU A 150 -5.35 14.27 14.55
N GLU A 151 -4.18 13.94 15.11
CA GLU A 151 -3.25 14.90 15.73
C GLU A 151 -2.32 15.60 14.71
N SER A 152 -2.44 15.29 13.43
CA SER A 152 -1.68 15.94 12.35
C SER A 152 -2.38 17.22 11.84
N GLY A 153 -1.62 18.18 11.31
CA GLY A 153 -2.06 19.57 11.03
C GLY A 153 -3.13 19.78 9.94
N LEU A 154 -4.00 18.81 9.68
CA LEU A 154 -5.11 18.90 8.74
C LEU A 154 -6.42 19.14 9.49
N GLN A 155 -7.24 20.07 9.00
CA GLN A 155 -8.61 20.25 9.45
C GLN A 155 -9.55 19.43 8.56
N ARG A 156 -10.19 18.43 9.17
CA ARG A 156 -11.21 17.61 8.54
C ARG A 156 -12.53 18.37 8.47
N GLN A 157 -13.16 18.40 7.29
CA GLN A 157 -14.54 18.81 7.12
C GLN A 157 -15.34 17.64 6.56
N VAL A 158 -16.36 17.19 7.29
CA VAL A 158 -17.32 16.20 6.81
C VAL A 158 -18.55 16.97 6.33
N GLN A 159 -18.89 16.81 5.06
CA GLN A 159 -19.99 17.50 4.39
C GLN A 159 -21.05 16.46 3.96
N PRO A 160 -22.35 16.80 4.01
CA PRO A 160 -23.40 15.95 3.44
C PRO A 160 -23.21 15.76 1.93
N TYR A 161 -23.50 14.56 1.41
CA TYR A 161 -23.46 14.22 -0.01
C TYR A 161 -24.73 13.47 -0.42
N GLY A 162 -25.65 14.15 -1.10
CA GLY A 162 -26.95 13.59 -1.43
C GLY A 162 -27.80 13.27 -0.18
N PRO A 163 -28.81 12.40 -0.29
CA PRO A 163 -29.76 12.14 0.79
C PRO A 163 -29.17 11.36 1.99
N GLU A 164 -28.15 10.53 1.78
CA GLU A 164 -27.55 9.69 2.84
C GLU A 164 -26.02 9.61 2.83
N GLY A 165 -25.37 10.19 1.82
CA GLY A 165 -23.92 10.10 1.66
C GLY A 165 -23.18 11.16 2.47
N VAL A 166 -21.88 10.90 2.66
CA VAL A 166 -20.94 11.87 3.22
C VAL A 166 -19.75 12.04 2.29
N GLN A 167 -19.23 13.27 2.26
CA GLN A 167 -17.97 13.64 1.62
C GLN A 167 -17.02 14.15 2.70
N THR A 168 -15.79 13.68 2.68
CA THR A 168 -14.73 14.17 3.57
C THR A 168 -13.75 15.02 2.76
N VAL A 169 -13.55 16.27 3.19
CA VAL A 169 -12.58 17.19 2.59
C VAL A 169 -11.49 17.50 3.61
N LEU A 170 -10.24 17.45 3.17
CA LEU A 170 -9.10 17.91 3.96
C LEU A 170 -8.82 19.36 3.64
N THR A 171 -8.91 20.22 4.65
CA THR A 171 -8.51 21.62 4.57
C THR A 171 -7.24 21.81 5.40
N PRO A 172 -6.21 22.53 4.89
CA PRO A 172 -5.06 22.89 5.70
C PRO A 172 -5.51 23.76 6.88
N ARG A 173 -5.02 23.49 8.09
CA ARG A 173 -5.24 24.37 9.23
C ARG A 173 -4.21 25.50 9.16
N ASP A 174 -4.66 26.75 8.98
CA ASP A 174 -3.87 27.98 9.03
C ASP A 174 -2.44 27.88 8.46
N GLY A 175 -2.30 27.81 7.13
CA GLY A 175 -1.00 27.92 6.45
C GLY A 175 0.00 26.77 6.72
N LEU A 176 -0.37 25.79 7.53
CA LEU A 176 0.44 24.61 7.81
C LEU A 176 -0.12 23.45 6.99
N LEU A 177 0.47 23.20 5.82
CA LEU A 177 0.42 21.87 5.25
C LEU A 177 0.94 20.89 6.31
N PRO A 178 0.34 19.70 6.50
CA PRO A 178 1.01 18.67 7.26
C PRO A 178 2.38 18.52 6.60
N ARG A 179 3.44 18.88 7.33
CA ARG A 179 4.73 18.30 7.00
C ARG A 179 4.44 16.81 7.10
N LEU A 180 4.46 16.11 5.97
CA LEU A 180 4.73 14.68 5.92
C LEU A 180 6.15 14.52 6.49
N SER A 181 6.36 14.90 7.76
CA SER A 181 7.55 14.54 8.47
C SER A 181 7.46 13.04 8.59
N THR A 182 8.54 12.37 8.25
CA THR A 182 8.70 10.93 8.42
C THR A 182 8.36 10.46 9.84
N GLU A 183 8.33 11.39 10.81
CA GLU A 183 7.95 11.18 12.21
C GLU A 183 6.44 11.09 12.44
N LYS A 184 5.59 11.64 11.54
CA LYS A 184 4.12 11.72 11.69
C LYS A 184 3.32 10.96 10.61
N VAL A 185 3.97 10.15 9.77
CA VAL A 185 3.25 9.29 8.80
C VAL A 185 2.88 7.95 9.44
N HIS A 186 1.59 7.71 9.66
CA HIS A 186 1.10 6.58 10.43
C HIS A 186 0.71 5.42 9.49
N LYS A 187 1.73 4.70 9.03
CA LYS A 187 1.68 3.51 8.17
C LYS A 187 1.24 3.74 6.74
N PHE A 188 2.01 3.13 5.86
CA PHE A 188 1.82 3.22 4.42
C PHE A 188 1.92 1.82 3.80
N ALA A 189 0.96 1.46 2.95
CA ALA A 189 1.03 0.27 2.11
C ALA A 189 1.04 0.69 0.65
N LEU A 190 1.94 0.09 -0.12
CA LEU A 190 1.95 0.10 -1.57
C LEU A 190 1.59 -1.29 -2.06
N LEU A 191 0.51 -1.37 -2.81
CA LEU A 191 0.01 -2.60 -3.38
C LEU A 191 0.30 -2.58 -4.87
N ARG A 192 1.07 -3.57 -5.30
CA ARG A 192 1.48 -3.75 -6.68
C ARG A 192 1.28 -5.22 -7.06
N PHE A 193 0.91 -5.48 -8.31
CA PHE A 193 1.09 -6.80 -8.89
C PHE A 193 2.56 -7.00 -9.30
N ALA A 194 3.16 -8.08 -8.82
CA ALA A 194 4.40 -8.60 -9.39
C ALA A 194 4.10 -9.24 -10.75
N ASP A 195 5.14 -9.55 -11.51
CA ASP A 195 5.07 -10.18 -12.84
C ASP A 195 4.43 -11.60 -12.79
N ASP A 196 4.14 -12.13 -11.60
CA ASP A 196 3.45 -13.39 -11.36
C ASP A 196 2.03 -13.15 -10.78
N PRO A 197 0.96 -13.51 -11.53
CA PRO A 197 -0.44 -13.41 -11.09
C PRO A 197 -0.82 -14.24 -9.85
N SER A 198 0.06 -15.12 -9.37
CA SER A 198 -0.15 -15.98 -8.21
C SER A 198 0.54 -15.49 -6.93
N ALA A 199 1.43 -14.48 -7.02
CA ALA A 199 2.24 -13.98 -5.92
C ALA A 199 2.09 -12.46 -5.75
N TYR A 200 1.23 -12.04 -4.81
CA TYR A 200 0.85 -10.64 -4.64
C TYR A 200 1.69 -9.94 -3.57
N ASP A 201 2.57 -9.04 -3.96
CA ASP A 201 3.51 -8.38 -3.06
C ASP A 201 2.98 -7.02 -2.56
N VAL A 202 2.93 -6.84 -1.25
CA VAL A 202 2.71 -5.53 -0.62
C VAL A 202 4.04 -4.99 -0.09
N ILE A 203 4.34 -3.74 -0.42
CA ILE A 203 5.44 -2.99 0.21
C ILE A 203 4.84 -2.15 1.32
N MET A 204 5.13 -2.54 2.56
CA MET A 204 4.72 -1.81 3.74
C MET A 204 5.88 -0.96 4.24
N ALA A 205 5.60 0.28 4.61
CA ALA A 205 6.54 1.11 5.34
C ALA A 205 5.96 1.44 6.72
N ASP A 206 6.73 1.11 7.75
CA ASP A 206 6.55 1.62 9.11
C ASP A 206 7.66 2.64 9.40
N PRO A 207 7.51 3.88 8.91
CA PRO A 207 8.53 4.92 9.07
C PRO A 207 8.73 5.29 10.55
N GLN A 208 7.74 5.09 11.43
CA GLN A 208 7.85 5.40 12.85
C GLN A 208 8.69 4.39 13.63
N GLY A 209 8.87 3.16 13.12
CA GLY A 209 9.58 2.11 13.84
C GLY A 209 8.88 1.82 15.17
N GLY A 210 7.55 1.76 15.13
CA GLY A 210 6.71 1.61 16.30
C GLY A 210 6.80 0.22 16.94
N LYS A 211 5.98 0.01 17.97
CA LYS A 211 5.85 -1.28 18.66
C LYS A 211 5.61 -2.41 17.64
N PRO A 212 6.31 -3.55 17.73
CA PRO A 212 6.18 -4.67 16.79
C PRO A 212 4.72 -5.06 16.50
N ASP A 213 3.86 -4.99 17.50
CA ASP A 213 2.44 -5.36 17.45
C ASP A 213 1.62 -4.48 16.51
N ILE A 214 2.02 -3.22 16.32
CA ILE A 214 1.35 -2.26 15.45
C ILE A 214 1.69 -2.55 13.98
N ALA A 215 2.96 -2.88 13.68
CA ALA A 215 3.37 -3.29 12.33
C ALA A 215 2.73 -4.64 11.95
N LYS A 216 2.70 -5.59 12.89
CA LYS A 216 2.05 -6.89 12.69
C LYS A 216 0.53 -6.76 12.55
N PHE A 217 -0.14 -5.90 13.32
CA PHE A 217 -1.55 -5.59 13.08
C PHE A 217 -1.82 -5.14 11.65
N PHE A 218 -0.99 -4.25 11.12
CA PHE A 218 -1.22 -3.70 9.79
C PHE A 218 -0.97 -4.75 8.71
N ALA A 219 0.11 -5.53 8.85
CA ALA A 219 0.48 -6.58 7.90
C ALA A 219 -0.44 -7.81 7.99
N GLU A 220 -0.60 -8.38 9.17
CA GLU A 220 -1.22 -9.69 9.38
C GLU A 220 -2.74 -9.55 9.62
N ASP A 221 -3.19 -8.57 10.40
CA ASP A 221 -4.62 -8.47 10.75
C ASP A 221 -5.41 -7.68 9.68
N PHE A 222 -4.90 -6.51 9.27
CA PHE A 222 -5.58 -5.63 8.31
C PHE A 222 -5.34 -6.04 6.86
N LEU A 223 -4.08 -6.10 6.43
CA LEU A 223 -3.74 -6.45 5.05
C LEU A 223 -3.85 -7.95 4.80
N GLU A 224 -3.85 -8.78 5.85
CA GLU A 224 -3.95 -10.24 5.74
C GLU A 224 -2.81 -10.79 4.89
N THR A 225 -1.57 -10.46 5.29
CA THR A 225 -0.35 -10.84 4.59
C THR A 225 0.51 -11.79 5.43
N ASP A 226 1.20 -12.69 4.74
CA ASP A 226 2.23 -13.53 5.32
C ASP A 226 3.62 -12.94 5.09
N ALA A 227 4.58 -13.37 5.92
CA ALA A 227 5.97 -12.94 5.81
C ALA A 227 6.48 -13.24 4.39
N PHE A 228 7.11 -12.24 3.79
CA PHE A 228 7.63 -12.39 2.44
C PHE A 228 8.79 -13.37 2.40
N ARG A 229 8.52 -14.49 1.74
CA ARG A 229 9.43 -15.57 1.36
C ARG A 229 9.93 -16.42 2.53
N THR A 230 9.59 -17.71 2.49
CA THR A 230 10.32 -18.73 3.25
C THR A 230 11.80 -18.71 2.85
N ALA A 231 12.69 -19.26 3.68
CA ALA A 231 14.11 -19.36 3.30
C ALA A 231 14.32 -20.02 1.93
N GLU A 232 13.43 -20.95 1.58
CA GLU A 232 13.40 -21.68 0.32
C GLU A 232 13.02 -20.77 -0.86
N GLU A 233 11.96 -19.96 -0.73
CA GLU A 233 11.56 -18.99 -1.76
C GLU A 233 12.58 -17.85 -1.93
N GLN A 234 13.32 -17.50 -0.87
CA GLN A 234 14.44 -16.55 -0.97
C GLN A 234 15.59 -17.15 -1.77
N ALA A 235 15.94 -18.41 -1.52
CA ALA A 235 17.00 -19.13 -2.23
C ALA A 235 16.64 -19.33 -3.70
N GLU A 236 15.40 -19.75 -4.00
CA GLU A 236 14.91 -19.97 -5.36
C GLU A 236 14.94 -18.67 -6.18
N LEU A 237 14.47 -17.56 -5.63
CA LEU A 237 14.53 -16.28 -6.33
C LEU A 237 15.98 -15.77 -6.51
N LEU A 238 16.85 -15.97 -5.52
CA LEU A 238 18.26 -15.62 -5.66
C LEU A 238 18.89 -16.43 -6.81
N PHE A 239 18.55 -17.71 -6.87
CA PHE A 239 18.97 -18.61 -7.94
C PHE A 239 18.45 -18.16 -9.31
N THR A 240 17.13 -17.95 -9.46
CA THR A 240 16.52 -17.51 -10.72
C THR A 240 17.11 -16.19 -11.20
N ARG A 241 17.27 -15.20 -10.31
CA ARG A 241 17.88 -13.90 -10.68
C ARG A 241 19.34 -14.02 -11.07
N THR A 242 20.10 -14.87 -10.38
CA THR A 242 21.51 -15.12 -10.73
C THR A 242 21.59 -15.82 -12.07
N PHE A 243 20.71 -16.80 -12.31
CA PHE A 243 20.61 -17.52 -13.57
C PHE A 243 20.23 -16.61 -14.74
N ASP A 244 19.21 -15.77 -14.58
CA ASP A 244 18.79 -14.79 -15.58
C ASP A 244 19.89 -13.77 -15.86
N TRP A 245 20.57 -13.27 -14.82
CA TRP A 245 21.71 -12.36 -14.98
C TRP A 245 22.87 -13.03 -15.72
N VAL A 246 23.20 -14.28 -15.38
CA VAL A 246 24.23 -15.06 -16.08
C VAL A 246 23.89 -15.24 -17.55
N ASN A 247 22.63 -15.53 -17.88
CA ASN A 247 22.19 -15.70 -19.27
C ASN A 247 22.17 -14.37 -20.03
N LEU A 248 21.80 -13.26 -19.39
CA LEU A 248 21.84 -11.93 -19.99
C LEU A 248 23.27 -11.43 -20.25
N ASN A 249 24.26 -11.98 -19.53
CA ASN A 249 25.68 -11.63 -19.65
C ASN A 249 26.50 -12.79 -20.26
N GLU A 250 25.85 -13.69 -21.00
CA GLU A 250 26.46 -14.93 -21.52
C GLU A 250 27.67 -14.66 -22.42
N ASP A 251 27.69 -13.54 -23.16
CA ASP A 251 28.81 -13.13 -24.01
C ASP A 251 30.00 -12.52 -23.22
N SER A 252 29.77 -12.14 -21.96
CA SER A 252 30.75 -11.45 -21.11
C SER A 252 31.43 -12.35 -20.09
N LEU A 253 30.92 -13.58 -19.91
CA LEU A 253 31.37 -14.52 -18.90
C LEU A 253 32.01 -15.73 -19.57
N SER A 254 33.21 -16.11 -19.12
CA SER A 254 33.78 -17.39 -19.51
C SER A 254 32.96 -18.55 -18.93
N PRO A 255 32.99 -19.74 -19.56
CA PRO A 255 32.26 -20.92 -19.07
C PRO A 255 32.59 -21.31 -17.62
N GLN A 256 33.82 -21.03 -17.16
CA GLN A 256 34.26 -21.30 -15.79
C GLN A 256 33.67 -20.29 -14.78
N GLU A 257 33.62 -19.00 -15.14
CA GLU A 257 32.99 -17.97 -14.32
C GLU A 257 31.48 -18.21 -14.18
N ARG A 258 30.84 -18.64 -15.27
CA ARG A 258 29.43 -19.06 -15.27
C ARG A 258 29.17 -20.22 -14.29
N GLY A 259 29.99 -21.25 -14.35
CA GLY A 259 29.89 -22.41 -13.44
C GLY A 259 30.10 -22.02 -11.98
N ALA A 260 31.11 -21.21 -11.69
CA ALA A 260 31.42 -20.76 -10.33
C ALA A 260 30.30 -19.90 -9.72
N VAL A 261 29.72 -18.97 -10.49
CA VAL A 261 28.64 -18.10 -10.03
C VAL A 261 27.38 -18.92 -9.72
N LEU A 262 26.96 -19.82 -10.61
CA LEU A 262 25.78 -20.65 -10.38
C LEU A 262 25.96 -21.65 -9.24
N GLN A 263 27.18 -22.15 -9.04
CA GLN A 263 27.49 -23.07 -7.94
C GLN A 263 27.49 -22.36 -6.58
N SER A 264 27.94 -21.10 -6.53
CA SER A 264 27.97 -20.31 -5.30
C SER A 264 26.59 -19.95 -4.73
N VAL A 265 25.55 -19.99 -5.57
CA VAL A 265 24.16 -19.70 -5.17
C VAL A 265 23.38 -20.97 -4.81
N ARG A 266 23.94 -22.16 -5.11
CA ARG A 266 23.37 -23.47 -4.74
C ARG A 266 23.83 -24.00 -3.38
N THR A 267 24.91 -23.46 -2.82
CA THR A 267 25.50 -23.84 -1.51
C THR A 267 25.14 -22.86 -0.43
#